data_AF-A0A7S2BBI9-F1
#
_entry.id   AF-A0A7S2BBI9-F1
#
_cell.length_a   1.000
_cell.length_b   1.000
_cell.length_c   1.000
_cell.angle_alpha   90.00
_cell.angle_beta   90.00
_cell.angle_gamma   90.00
#
_symmetry.space_group_name_H-M   'P 1'
#
loop_
_entity.id
_entity.type
_entity.pdbx_description
1 polymer ?
#
loop_
_entity_poly.entity_id
_entity_poly.type
_entity_poly.pdbx_seq_one_letter_code
_entity_poly.pdbx_strand_id
1 'polypeptide(L)'
;SHLVLGVVMCACSDIAAALNLVLASVFGTHMKLNPLDTTFYMAVPAAASLLPAIFLVSHPVEWPGSGAMTDWSVFLKVLELSPYTLCLIGLSGIFSVGYNVLQYSVVQVLSASHAAFAGNFNKAATIMLSICLGLESLPRGAWSGLMMFAILGNIASFTGYSLLKGGDGKHAPAPPQGGTGGKA
;
A
#
# COMPACT_ATOMS: atom_id res chain seq x y z
N SER A 1 16.87 -5.75 -21.37
CA SER A 1 17.56 -5.51 -20.09
C SER A 1 16.74 -4.73 -19.06
N HIS A 2 15.71 -3.96 -19.44
CA HIS A 2 14.87 -3.21 -18.50
C HIS A 2 13.92 -4.08 -17.64
N LEU A 3 13.54 -5.27 -18.12
CA LEU A 3 12.63 -6.15 -17.39
C LEU A 3 13.23 -6.68 -16.08
N VAL A 4 14.50 -7.11 -16.10
CA VAL A 4 15.19 -7.59 -14.89
C VAL A 4 15.34 -6.46 -13.87
N LEU A 5 15.70 -5.26 -14.33
CA LEU A 5 15.77 -4.08 -13.47
C LEU A 5 14.41 -3.78 -12.83
N GLY A 6 13.33 -3.81 -13.61
CA GLY A 6 11.96 -3.62 -13.11
C GLY A 6 11.57 -4.65 -12.06
N VAL A 7 11.84 -5.93 -12.30
CA VAL A 7 11.56 -7.02 -11.33
C VAL A 7 12.33 -6.81 -10.02
N VAL A 8 13.62 -6.46 -10.11
CA VAL A 8 14.44 -6.20 -8.91
C VAL A 8 13.91 -4.99 -8.15
N MET A 9 13.58 -3.89 -8.83
CA MET A 9 13.01 -2.70 -8.20
C MET A 9 11.65 -2.99 -7.54
N CYS A 10 10.79 -3.79 -8.16
CA CYS A 10 9.54 -4.24 -7.56
C CYS A 10 9.79 -5.05 -6.29
N ALA A 11 10.70 -6.03 -6.33
CA ALA A 11 11.02 -6.84 -5.16
C ALA A 11 11.60 -5.99 -4.00
N CYS A 12 12.48 -5.04 -4.30
CA CYS A 12 13.01 -4.10 -3.29
C CYS A 12 11.89 -3.22 -2.70
N SER A 13 10.96 -2.74 -3.53
CA SER A 13 9.80 -1.96 -3.08
C SER A 13 8.89 -2.76 -2.15
N ASP A 14 8.63 -4.03 -2.46
CA ASP A 14 7.81 -4.89 -1.61
C ASP A 14 8.48 -5.16 -0.25
N ILE A 15 9.80 -5.35 -0.22
CA ILE A 15 10.56 -5.48 1.03
C ILE A 15 10.48 -4.19 1.86
N ALA A 16 10.68 -3.03 1.22
CA ALA A 16 10.57 -1.74 1.89
C ALA A 16 9.16 -1.50 2.46
N ALA A 17 8.12 -1.86 1.70
CA ALA A 17 6.73 -1.79 2.15
C ALA A 17 6.48 -2.72 3.35
N ALA A 18 7.00 -3.95 3.33
CA ALA A 18 6.88 -4.88 4.45
C ALA A 18 7.59 -4.35 5.72
N LEU A 19 8.80 -3.81 5.57
CA LEU A 19 9.53 -3.18 6.68
C LEU A 19 8.75 -1.98 7.24
N ASN A 20 8.17 -1.14 6.38
CA ASN A 20 7.35 -0.01 6.80
C ASN A 20 6.13 -0.45 7.63
N LEU A 21 5.45 -1.53 7.23
CA LEU A 21 4.33 -2.10 8.00
C LEU A 21 4.76 -2.65 9.37
N VAL A 22 5.92 -3.32 9.43
CA VAL A 22 6.48 -3.82 10.69
C VAL A 22 6.83 -2.66 11.62
N LEU A 23 7.49 -1.62 11.10
CA LEU A 23 7.81 -0.41 11.88
C LEU A 23 6.56 0.30 12.38
N ALA A 24 5.52 0.44 11.54
CA ALA A 24 4.25 1.02 11.95
C ALA A 24 3.58 0.22 13.08
N SER A 25 3.69 -1.11 13.05
CA SER A 25 3.22 -1.98 14.15
C SER A 25 4.02 -1.74 15.44
N VAL A 26 5.36 -1.65 15.35
CA VAL A 26 6.25 -1.36 16.49
C VAL A 26 5.96 0.02 17.08
N PHE A 27 5.71 1.03 16.26
CA PHE A 27 5.33 2.37 16.74
C PHE A 27 3.98 2.38 17.47
N GLY A 28 3.02 1.59 17.01
CA GLY A 28 1.75 1.42 17.72
C GLY A 28 1.89 0.71 19.07
N THR A 29 2.69 -0.36 19.13
CA THR A 29 2.80 -1.19 20.35
C THR A 29 3.77 -0.63 21.39
N HIS A 30 4.94 -0.13 20.97
CA HIS A 30 5.99 0.31 21.88
C HIS A 30 5.95 1.83 22.15
N MET A 31 5.64 2.65 21.15
CA MET A 31 5.60 4.11 21.31
C MET A 31 4.18 4.65 21.55
N LYS A 32 3.15 3.79 21.47
CA LYS A 32 1.72 4.14 21.63
C LYS A 32 1.29 5.32 20.77
N LEU A 33 1.88 5.45 19.58
CA LEU A 33 1.53 6.51 18.64
C LEU A 33 0.20 6.16 17.97
N ASN A 34 -0.70 7.15 17.92
CA ASN A 34 -1.94 7.06 17.17
C ASN A 34 -1.61 6.85 15.66
N PRO A 35 -2.42 6.14 14.86
CA PRO A 35 -2.19 5.99 13.42
C PRO A 35 -2.04 7.31 12.67
N LEU A 36 -2.76 8.35 13.12
CA LEU A 36 -2.64 9.70 12.58
C LEU A 36 -1.23 10.26 12.78
N ASP A 37 -0.73 10.25 14.03
CA ASP A 37 0.59 10.75 14.37
C ASP A 37 1.68 9.97 13.62
N THR A 38 1.54 8.64 13.59
CA THR A 38 2.44 7.75 12.85
C THR A 38 2.49 8.10 11.36
N THR A 39 1.34 8.45 10.76
CA THR A 39 1.26 8.86 9.35
C THR A 39 2.08 10.12 9.09
N PHE A 40 1.89 11.16 9.89
CA PHE A 40 2.62 12.42 9.69
C PHE A 40 4.11 12.31 10.03
N TYR A 41 4.46 11.60 11.10
CA TYR A 41 5.86 11.39 11.49
C TYR A 41 6.65 10.60 10.45
N MET A 42 6.00 9.69 9.71
CA MET A 42 6.64 8.96 8.61
C MET A 42 6.62 9.74 7.30
N ALA A 43 5.60 10.57 7.05
CA ALA A 43 5.46 11.34 5.82
C ALA A 43 6.51 12.45 5.69
N VAL A 44 6.85 13.15 6.77
CA VAL A 44 7.85 14.24 6.75
C VAL A 44 9.24 13.78 6.29
N PRO A 45 9.86 12.74 6.90
CA PRO A 45 11.17 12.27 6.44
C PRO A 45 11.12 11.65 5.04
N ALA A 46 10.00 11.02 4.66
CA ALA A 46 9.81 10.51 3.30
C ALA A 46 9.73 11.65 2.28
N ALA A 47 9.00 12.74 2.58
CA ALA A 47 8.96 13.91 1.71
C ALA A 47 10.35 14.57 1.59
N ALA A 48 11.07 14.69 2.70
CA ALA A 48 12.41 15.25 2.71
C ALA A 48 13.41 14.42 1.89
N SER A 49 13.34 13.09 1.96
CA SER A 49 14.22 12.21 1.18
C SER A 49 13.93 12.22 -0.32
N LEU A 50 12.72 12.63 -0.72
CA LEU A 50 12.34 12.80 -2.13
C LEU A 50 12.77 14.15 -2.71
N LEU A 51 13.02 15.18 -1.90
CA LEU A 51 13.41 16.51 -2.39
C LEU A 51 14.62 16.47 -3.36
N PRO A 52 15.73 15.75 -3.06
CA PRO A 52 16.85 15.67 -3.99
C PRO A 52 16.46 15.05 -5.33
N ALA A 53 15.61 14.01 -5.33
CA ALA A 53 15.14 13.40 -6.57
C ALA A 53 14.32 14.40 -7.41
N ILE A 54 13.42 15.14 -6.74
CA ILE A 54 12.52 16.11 -7.40
C ILE A 54 13.30 17.22 -8.12
N PHE A 55 14.39 17.71 -7.54
CA PHE A 55 15.14 18.85 -8.08
C PHE A 55 16.37 18.46 -8.91
N LEU A 56 16.98 17.29 -8.66
CA LEU A 56 18.29 16.94 -9.25
C LEU A 56 18.22 15.82 -10.28
N VAL A 57 17.18 15.00 -10.28
CA VAL A 57 17.08 13.85 -11.19
C VAL A 57 16.22 14.22 -12.39
N SER A 58 16.86 14.35 -13.54
CA SER A 58 16.18 14.52 -14.83
C SER A 58 15.81 13.16 -15.43
N HIS A 59 14.57 13.03 -15.88
CA HIS A 59 14.06 11.83 -16.54
C HIS A 59 13.37 12.17 -17.86
N PRO A 60 13.29 11.22 -18.82
CA PRO A 60 12.64 11.47 -20.10
C PRO A 60 11.12 11.58 -19.92
N VAL A 61 10.53 12.63 -20.48
CA VAL A 61 9.08 12.88 -20.44
C VAL A 61 8.49 12.64 -21.83
N GLU A 62 7.42 11.85 -21.92
CA GLU A 62 6.74 11.52 -23.19
C GLU A 62 5.79 12.62 -23.69
N TRP A 63 6.19 13.89 -23.59
CA TRP A 63 5.38 15.02 -24.09
C TRP A 63 5.93 15.54 -25.42
N PRO A 64 5.08 15.93 -26.38
CA PRO A 64 5.53 16.43 -27.68
C PRO A 64 6.48 17.63 -27.52
N GLY A 65 7.72 17.49 -27.99
CA GLY A 65 8.73 18.55 -27.94
C GLY A 65 9.42 18.75 -26.58
N SER A 66 9.11 17.91 -25.58
CA SER A 66 9.81 17.94 -24.29
C SER A 66 10.99 16.98 -24.27
N GLY A 67 12.14 17.47 -23.79
CA GLY A 67 13.32 16.64 -23.54
C GLY A 67 13.31 15.99 -22.15
N ALA A 68 14.48 15.67 -21.62
CA ALA A 68 14.62 15.25 -20.23
C ALA A 68 14.36 16.44 -19.30
N MET A 69 13.52 16.26 -18.28
CA MET A 69 13.11 17.30 -17.34
C MET A 69 13.13 16.74 -15.91
N THR A 70 13.29 17.63 -14.93
CA THR A 70 13.12 17.28 -13.50
C THR A 70 11.65 17.31 -13.13
N ASP A 71 11.26 16.62 -12.04
CA ASP A 71 9.87 16.66 -11.54
C ASP A 71 9.43 18.09 -11.20
N TRP A 72 10.34 18.95 -10.74
CA TRP A 72 10.05 20.36 -10.53
C TRP A 72 9.73 21.10 -11.84
N SER A 73 10.51 20.87 -12.89
CA SER A 73 10.23 21.46 -14.21
C SER A 73 8.92 20.94 -14.81
N VAL A 74 8.62 19.66 -14.61
CA VAL A 74 7.35 19.03 -14.98
C VAL A 74 6.20 19.72 -14.24
N PHE A 75 6.32 19.92 -12.93
CA PHE A 75 5.31 20.60 -12.11
C PHE A 75 5.03 22.02 -12.62
N LEU A 76 6.08 22.83 -12.86
CA LEU A 76 5.92 24.19 -13.39
C LEU A 76 5.25 24.19 -14.76
N LYS A 77 5.56 23.21 -15.62
CA LYS A 77 4.95 23.10 -16.94
C LYS A 77 3.47 22.70 -16.86
N VAL A 78 3.10 21.80 -15.96
CA VAL A 78 1.70 21.44 -15.71
C VAL A 78 0.92 22.62 -15.17
N LEU A 79 1.52 23.40 -14.25
CA LEU A 79 0.90 24.62 -13.71
C LEU A 79 0.59 25.65 -14.81
N GLU A 80 1.49 25.80 -15.79
CA GLU A 80 1.29 26.68 -16.95
C GLU A 80 0.20 26.16 -17.91
N LEU A 81 0.20 24.86 -18.21
CA LEU A 81 -0.69 24.26 -19.21
C LEU A 81 -2.11 23.97 -18.68
N SER A 82 -2.22 23.47 -17.45
CA SER A 82 -3.49 23.03 -16.85
C SER A 82 -3.41 23.12 -15.32
N PRO A 83 -3.70 24.29 -14.73
CA PRO A 83 -3.67 24.47 -13.27
C PRO A 83 -4.73 23.60 -12.57
N TYR A 84 -5.82 23.21 -13.25
CA TYR A 84 -6.84 22.33 -12.69
C TYR A 84 -6.30 20.93 -12.34
N THR A 85 -5.25 20.48 -13.02
CA THR A 85 -4.58 19.21 -12.70
C THR A 85 -3.96 19.25 -11.30
N LEU A 86 -3.57 20.43 -10.80
CA LEU A 86 -3.06 20.58 -9.44
C LEU A 86 -4.14 20.34 -8.38
N CYS A 87 -5.42 20.58 -8.70
CA CYS A 87 -6.52 20.22 -7.83
C CYS A 87 -6.60 18.70 -7.65
N LEU A 88 -6.40 17.93 -8.72
CA LEU A 88 -6.36 16.46 -8.65
C LEU A 88 -5.16 15.96 -7.83
N ILE A 89 -4.01 16.63 -7.91
CA ILE A 89 -2.84 16.33 -7.08
C ILE A 89 -3.14 16.63 -5.60
N GLY A 90 -3.77 17.77 -5.30
CA GLY A 90 -4.19 18.09 -3.93
C GLY A 90 -5.19 17.06 -3.39
N LEU A 91 -6.19 16.69 -4.20
CA LEU A 91 -7.20 15.71 -3.83
C LEU A 91 -6.60 14.31 -3.62
N SER A 92 -5.65 13.88 -4.46
CA SER A 92 -4.95 12.61 -4.28
C SER A 92 -4.11 12.60 -3.00
N GLY A 93 -3.53 13.73 -2.60
CA GLY A 93 -2.87 13.90 -1.32
C GLY A 93 -3.80 13.66 -0.13
N ILE A 94 -5.02 14.24 -0.16
CA ILE A 94 -6.03 14.04 0.90
C ILE A 94 -6.42 12.56 1.00
N PHE A 95 -6.73 11.92 -0.14
CA PHE A 95 -7.07 10.49 -0.15
C PHE A 95 -5.90 9.62 0.30
N SER A 96 -4.67 9.98 -0.04
CA SER A 96 -3.47 9.28 0.39
C SER A 96 -3.29 9.32 1.91
N VAL A 97 -3.52 10.49 2.54
CA VAL A 97 -3.48 10.59 4.01
C VAL A 97 -4.53 9.67 4.63
N GLY A 98 -5.79 9.74 4.17
CA GLY A 98 -6.86 8.88 4.66
C GLY A 98 -6.55 7.39 4.52
N TYR A 99 -6.03 6.99 3.36
CA TYR A 99 -5.61 5.62 3.10
C TYR A 99 -4.50 5.16 4.05
N ASN A 100 -3.45 5.96 4.25
CA ASN A 100 -2.34 5.63 5.14
C ASN A 100 -2.78 5.53 6.60
N VAL A 101 -3.65 6.43 7.06
CA VAL A 101 -4.23 6.37 8.43
C VAL A 101 -5.04 5.09 8.62
N LEU A 102 -5.90 4.73 7.66
CA LEU A 102 -6.67 3.49 7.72
C LEU A 102 -5.75 2.25 7.69
N GLN A 103 -4.74 2.26 6.82
CA GLN A 103 -3.77 1.19 6.72
C GLN A 103 -3.03 0.99 8.05
N TYR A 104 -2.50 2.05 8.66
CA TYR A 104 -1.83 1.95 9.95
C TYR A 104 -2.78 1.60 11.09
N SER A 105 -4.04 2.04 11.05
CA SER A 105 -5.06 1.62 12.02
C SER A 105 -5.28 0.10 11.96
N VAL A 106 -5.40 -0.46 10.74
CA VAL A 106 -5.52 -1.92 10.56
C VAL A 106 -4.27 -2.65 11.04
N VAL A 107 -3.07 -2.14 10.75
CA VAL A 107 -1.80 -2.73 11.21
C VAL A 107 -1.72 -2.77 12.73
N GLN A 108 -2.06 -1.67 13.39
CA GLN A 108 -1.95 -1.54 14.84
C GLN A 108 -3.02 -2.37 15.57
N VAL A 109 -4.22 -2.56 14.99
CA VAL A 109 -5.32 -3.30 15.61
C VAL A 109 -5.30 -4.79 15.28
N LEU A 110 -5.10 -5.16 14.00
CA LEU A 110 -5.24 -6.54 13.53
C LEU A 110 -3.90 -7.26 13.34
N SER A 111 -2.74 -6.61 13.55
CA SER A 111 -1.37 -7.06 13.26
C SER A 111 -0.88 -6.82 11.81
N ALA A 112 0.43 -6.71 11.65
CA ALA A 112 1.09 -6.48 10.36
C ALA A 112 0.81 -7.59 9.33
N SER A 113 0.71 -8.85 9.75
CA SER A 113 0.42 -9.98 8.84
C SER A 113 -0.97 -9.86 8.21
N HIS A 114 -1.98 -9.44 8.99
CA HIS A 114 -3.32 -9.20 8.46
C HIS A 114 -3.36 -8.03 7.49
N ALA A 115 -2.67 -6.94 7.81
CA ALA A 115 -2.57 -5.79 6.93
C ALA A 115 -1.87 -6.15 5.61
N ALA A 116 -0.80 -6.96 5.66
CA ALA A 116 -0.11 -7.43 4.46
C ALA A 116 -1.02 -8.32 3.58
N PHE A 117 -1.76 -9.25 4.19
CA PHE A 117 -2.73 -10.09 3.49
C PHE A 117 -3.88 -9.29 2.89
N ALA A 118 -4.47 -8.37 3.65
CA ALA A 118 -5.53 -7.49 3.16
C ALA A 118 -5.04 -6.54 2.05
N GLY A 119 -3.82 -6.03 2.16
CA GLY A 119 -3.18 -5.21 1.15
C GLY A 119 -2.96 -5.96 -0.16
N ASN A 120 -2.48 -7.21 -0.09
CA ASN A 120 -2.30 -8.07 -1.27
C ASN A 120 -3.63 -8.43 -1.94
N PHE A 121 -4.69 -8.67 -1.16
CA PHE A 121 -6.04 -8.86 -1.69
C PHE A 121 -6.55 -7.60 -2.40
N ASN A 122 -6.39 -6.42 -1.78
CA ASN A 122 -6.83 -5.16 -2.38
C ASN A 122 -6.09 -4.86 -3.70
N LYS A 123 -4.78 -5.13 -3.76
CA LYS A 123 -4.00 -5.06 -5.00
C LYS A 123 -4.53 -6.03 -6.07
N ALA A 124 -4.75 -7.30 -5.71
CA ALA A 124 -5.27 -8.30 -6.64
C ALA A 124 -6.67 -7.96 -7.17
N ALA A 125 -7.56 -7.48 -6.30
CA ALA A 125 -8.89 -7.00 -6.66
C ALA A 125 -8.82 -5.78 -7.60
N THR A 126 -7.89 -4.85 -7.35
CA THR A 126 -7.68 -3.68 -8.21
C THR A 126 -7.21 -4.08 -9.60
N ILE A 127 -6.26 -5.02 -9.71
CA ILE A 127 -5.80 -5.56 -11.01
C ILE A 127 -6.98 -6.22 -11.75
N MET A 128 -7.75 -7.06 -11.04
CA MET A 128 -8.92 -7.72 -11.64
C MET A 128 -9.97 -6.70 -12.12
N LEU A 129 -10.25 -5.67 -11.32
CA LEU A 129 -11.18 -4.60 -11.70
C LEU A 129 -10.67 -3.80 -12.90
N SER A 130 -9.37 -3.47 -12.94
CA SER A 130 -8.70 -2.78 -14.05
C SER A 130 -8.88 -3.54 -15.37
N ILE A 131 -8.69 -4.87 -15.34
CA ILE A 131 -8.92 -5.75 -16.49
C ILE A 131 -10.41 -5.76 -16.88
N CYS A 132 -11.32 -5.92 -15.91
CA CYS A 132 -12.76 -5.96 -16.17
C CYS A 132 -13.31 -4.65 -16.76
N LEU A 133 -12.75 -3.50 -16.35
CA LEU A 133 -13.10 -2.18 -16.88
C LEU A 133 -12.39 -1.84 -18.20
N GLY A 134 -11.48 -2.70 -18.66
CA GLY A 134 -10.70 -2.47 -19.89
C GLY A 134 -9.65 -1.36 -19.77
N LEU A 135 -9.26 -0.99 -18.54
CA LEU A 135 -8.20 -0.01 -18.29
C LEU A 135 -6.81 -0.60 -18.52
N GLU A 136 -6.68 -1.92 -18.40
CA GLU A 136 -5.45 -2.67 -18.63
C GLU A 136 -5.70 -3.87 -19.55
N SER A 137 -4.71 -4.25 -20.34
CA SER A 137 -4.80 -5.38 -21.27
C SER A 137 -3.94 -6.54 -20.78
N LEU A 138 -4.49 -7.76 -20.90
CA LEU A 138 -3.79 -8.98 -20.53
C LEU A 138 -2.51 -9.14 -21.36
N PRO A 139 -1.39 -9.55 -20.74
CA PRO A 139 -0.15 -9.81 -21.48
C PRO A 139 -0.38 -10.93 -22.50
N ARG A 140 0.17 -10.80 -23.71
CA ARG A 140 -0.09 -11.75 -24.80
C ARG A 140 0.47 -13.14 -24.50
N GLY A 141 -0.26 -14.18 -24.94
CA GLY A 141 0.18 -15.58 -24.88
C GLY A 141 0.09 -16.21 -23.48
N ALA A 142 1.03 -17.09 -23.15
CA ALA A 142 1.02 -17.87 -21.90
C ALA A 142 1.08 -17.01 -20.63
N TRP A 143 1.60 -15.79 -20.73
CA TRP A 143 1.68 -14.84 -19.61
C TRP A 143 0.31 -14.38 -19.12
N SER A 144 -0.72 -14.34 -19.98
CA SER A 144 -2.10 -14.05 -19.58
C SER A 144 -2.61 -15.07 -18.57
N GLY A 145 -2.44 -16.36 -18.91
CA GLY A 145 -2.83 -17.46 -18.03
C GLY A 145 -2.11 -17.41 -16.69
N LEU A 146 -0.78 -17.20 -16.72
CA LEU A 146 0.02 -17.09 -15.50
C LEU A 146 -0.45 -15.94 -14.60
N MET A 147 -0.75 -14.77 -15.18
CA MET A 147 -1.25 -13.61 -14.45
C MET A 147 -2.61 -13.88 -13.80
N MET A 148 -3.54 -14.50 -14.54
CA MET A 148 -4.85 -14.89 -14.00
C MET A 148 -4.73 -15.92 -12.87
N PHE A 149 -3.87 -16.94 -13.02
CA PHE A 149 -3.59 -17.90 -11.96
C PHE A 149 -2.98 -17.25 -10.72
N ALA A 150 -2.07 -16.29 -10.89
CA ALA A 150 -1.48 -15.56 -9.77
C ALA A 150 -2.51 -14.73 -9.00
N ILE A 151 -3.39 -14.01 -9.72
CA ILE A 151 -4.48 -13.22 -9.10
C ILE A 151 -5.43 -14.13 -8.33
N LEU A 152 -5.92 -15.21 -8.96
CA LEU A 152 -6.84 -16.16 -8.34
C LEU A 152 -6.19 -16.88 -7.15
N GLY A 153 -4.92 -17.27 -7.27
CA GLY A 153 -4.15 -17.90 -6.19
C GLY A 153 -4.00 -16.98 -4.98
N ASN A 154 -3.77 -15.68 -5.20
CA ASN A 154 -3.68 -14.68 -4.13
C ASN A 154 -5.04 -14.53 -3.40
N ILE A 155 -6.14 -14.40 -4.15
CA ILE A 155 -7.51 -14.33 -3.61
C ILE A 155 -7.85 -15.60 -2.82
N ALA A 156 -7.55 -16.78 -3.37
CA ALA A 156 -7.80 -18.06 -2.72
C ALA A 156 -7.00 -18.21 -1.42
N SER A 157 -5.73 -17.80 -1.44
CA SER A 157 -4.86 -17.83 -0.26
C SER A 157 -5.36 -16.90 0.85
N PHE A 158 -5.81 -15.69 0.50
CA PHE A 158 -6.42 -14.76 1.44
C PHE A 158 -7.72 -15.31 2.04
N THR A 159 -8.57 -15.89 1.19
CA THR A 159 -9.83 -16.51 1.61
C THR A 159 -9.56 -17.67 2.57
N GLY A 160 -8.61 -18.56 2.23
CA GLY A 160 -8.21 -19.68 3.08
C GLY A 160 -7.64 -19.22 4.44
N TYR A 161 -6.75 -18.23 4.43
CA TYR A 161 -6.20 -17.64 5.66
C TYR A 161 -7.30 -17.06 6.56
N SER A 162 -8.26 -16.35 5.96
CA SER A 162 -9.38 -15.74 6.68
C SER A 162 -10.32 -16.79 7.30
N LEU A 163 -10.58 -17.90 6.58
CA LEU A 163 -11.40 -19.01 7.08
C LEU A 163 -10.73 -19.74 8.26
N LEU A 164 -9.44 -20.04 8.15
CA LEU A 164 -8.69 -20.72 9.22
C LEU A 164 -8.65 -19.87 10.48
N LYS A 165 -8.31 -18.59 10.36
CA LYS A 165 -8.20 -17.69 11.50
C LYS A 165 -9.55 -17.29 12.10
N GLY A 166 -10.61 -17.24 11.28
CA GLY A 166 -11.99 -17.10 11.76
C GLY A 166 -12.49 -18.34 12.53
N GLY A 167 -11.90 -19.51 12.27
CA GLY A 167 -12.16 -20.75 13.01
C GLY A 167 -11.50 -20.78 14.39
N ASP A 168 -10.26 -20.29 14.52
CA ASP A 168 -9.51 -20.29 15.78
C ASP A 168 -10.18 -19.42 16.88
N GLY A 169 -10.94 -18.38 16.48
CA GLY A 169 -11.72 -17.56 17.40
C GLY A 169 -12.90 -18.30 18.08
N LYS A 170 -13.32 -19.47 17.57
CA LYS A 170 -14.39 -20.29 18.15
C LYS A 170 -13.89 -21.32 19.18
N HIS A 171 -12.57 -21.47 19.34
CA HIS A 171 -11.97 -22.44 20.26
C HIS A 171 -11.18 -21.80 21.42
N ALA A 172 -11.28 -20.48 21.62
CA ALA A 172 -10.82 -19.89 22.87
C ALA A 172 -11.68 -20.45 24.02
N PRO A 173 -11.10 -21.17 25.01
CA PRO A 173 -11.85 -21.58 26.18
C PRO A 173 -12.39 -20.32 26.86
N ALA A 174 -13.68 -20.35 27.21
CA ALA A 174 -14.32 -19.28 27.96
C ALA A 174 -13.43 -18.92 29.17
N PRO A 175 -13.26 -17.61 29.48
CA PRO A 175 -12.57 -17.23 30.70
C PRO A 175 -13.21 -18.00 31.87
N PRO A 176 -12.41 -18.54 32.81
CA PRO A 176 -12.95 -19.27 33.93
C PRO A 176 -13.97 -18.36 34.62
N GLN A 177 -15.24 -18.78 34.63
CA GLN A 177 -16.24 -18.18 35.48
C GLN A 177 -15.83 -18.48 36.91
N GLY A 178 -15.05 -17.56 37.48
CA GLY A 178 -14.72 -17.53 38.90
C GLY A 178 -15.97 -17.22 39.71
N GLY A 179 -16.83 -18.23 39.86
CA GLY A 179 -17.85 -18.27 40.89
C GLY A 179 -17.22 -18.78 42.18
N THR A 180 -17.27 -17.94 43.22
CA THR A 180 -17.33 -18.18 44.67
C THR A 180 -16.80 -16.90 45.33
N GLY A 181 -17.45 -16.23 46.27
CA GLY A 181 -18.53 -16.61 47.16
C GLY A 181 -18.23 -15.99 48.52
N GLY A 182 -19.06 -15.06 48.96
CA GLY A 182 -19.43 -14.85 50.36
C GLY A 182 -18.41 -14.25 51.36
N LYS A 183 -18.89 -13.17 52.00
CA LYS A 183 -18.64 -12.73 53.39
C LYS A 183 -17.23 -12.16 53.66
N ALA A 184 -17.07 -11.03 54.35
CA ALA A 184 -17.89 -10.41 55.39
C ALA A 184 -18.04 -8.89 55.18
#